data_AF-A0A976KQC4-F1
#
_entry.id   AF-A0A976KQC4-F1
#
_cell.length_a   1.000
_cell.length_b   1.000
_cell.length_c   1.000
_cell.angle_alpha   90.00
_cell.angle_beta   90.00
_cell.angle_gamma   90.00
#
_symmetry.space_group_name_H-M   'P 1'
#
loop_
_entity.id
_entity.type
_entity.pdbx_description
1 polymer ?
#
loop_
_entity_poly.entity_id
_entity_poly.type
_entity_poly.pdbx_seq_one_letter_code
_entity_poly.pdbx_strand_id
1 'polypeptide(L)' 'FKLELRDWCVDEQWFENAADDCRFMHCLPVRRGVTVTDGVLDGPRSIVIPEARNRMLVQMAVLHQMLSNS' A
#
# COMPACT_ATOMS: atom_id res chain seq x y z
N PHE A 1 -21.71 -7.80 -4.51
CA PHE A 1 -20.85 -6.67 -4.93
C PHE A 1 -21.52 -5.39 -4.50
N LYS A 2 -20.85 -4.55 -3.69
CA LYS A 2 -21.37 -3.24 -3.28
C LYS A 2 -21.16 -2.26 -4.42
N LEU A 3 -22.17 -2.09 -5.27
CA LEU A 3 -22.11 -1.23 -6.44
C LEU A 3 -21.90 0.24 -6.05
N GLU A 4 -22.33 0.61 -4.84
CA GLU A 4 -22.22 1.96 -4.29
C GLU A 4 -20.78 2.40 -3.97
N LEU A 5 -19.79 1.50 -4.00
CA LEU A 5 -18.39 1.81 -3.70
C LEU A 5 -17.48 1.80 -4.93
N ARG A 6 -18.04 1.68 -6.14
CA ARG A 6 -17.22 1.65 -7.38
C ARG A 6 -16.36 2.89 -7.54
N ASP A 7 -16.91 4.06 -7.20
CA ASP A 7 -16.22 5.34 -7.30
C ASP A 7 -15.07 5.49 -6.29
N TRP A 8 -14.92 4.54 -5.36
CA TRP A 8 -13.85 4.49 -4.35
C TRP A 8 -12.79 3.43 -4.66
N CYS A 9 -12.93 2.70 -5.77
CA CYS A 9 -11.91 1.77 -6.21
C CYS A 9 -10.76 2.57 -6.84
N VAL A 10 -9.58 2.51 -6.22
CA VAL A 10 -8.41 3.22 -6.72
C VAL A 10 -7.97 2.63 -8.06
N ASP A 11 -7.93 3.47 -9.08
CA ASP A 11 -7.40 3.15 -10.41
C ASP A 11 -6.35 4.17 -10.86
N GLU A 12 -5.86 4.04 -12.08
CA GLU A 12 -4.77 4.89 -12.57
C GLU A 12 -5.18 6.37 -12.71
N GLN A 13 -6.47 6.67 -12.94
CA GLN A 13 -6.97 8.04 -13.13
C GLN A 13 -6.84 8.87 -11.85
N TRP A 14 -6.82 8.22 -10.67
CA TRP A 14 -6.61 8.89 -9.39
C TRP A 14 -5.25 9.58 -9.28
N PHE A 15 -4.29 9.16 -10.10
CA PHE A 15 -2.92 9.67 -10.08
C PHE A 15 -2.67 10.77 -11.13
N GLU A 16 -3.67 11.18 -11.91
CA GLU A 16 -3.52 12.22 -12.96
C GLU A 16 -2.99 13.55 -12.43
N ASN A 17 -3.33 13.90 -11.18
CA ASN A 17 -2.87 15.12 -10.51
C ASN A 17 -1.80 14.85 -9.43
N ALA A 18 -1.30 13.62 -9.35
CA ALA A 18 -0.25 13.26 -8.42
C ALA A 18 1.13 13.64 -8.98
N ALA A 19 2.14 13.69 -8.11
CA ALA A 19 3.52 13.80 -8.55
C ALA A 19 3.93 12.60 -9.42
N ASP A 20 4.85 12.82 -10.37
CA ASP A 20 5.32 11.79 -11.30
C ASP A 20 5.89 10.54 -10.61
N ASP A 21 6.44 10.70 -9.40
CA ASP A 21 7.04 9.64 -8.60
C ASP A 21 6.10 9.07 -7.52
N CYS A 22 4.83 9.48 -7.51
CA CYS A 22 3.84 9.03 -6.54
C CYS A 22 3.70 7.50 -6.54
N ARG A 23 3.71 6.91 -5.34
CA ARG A 23 3.61 5.45 -5.13
C ARG A 23 2.27 5.09 -4.49
N PHE A 24 1.77 3.92 -4.85
CA PHE A 24 0.60 3.32 -4.21
C PHE A 24 1.03 2.45 -3.02
N MET A 25 0.40 2.68 -1.87
CA MET A 25 0.62 1.95 -0.61
C MET A 25 -0.68 1.35 -0.09
N HIS A 26 -0.59 0.21 0.58
CA HIS A 26 -1.73 -0.44 1.25
C HIS A 26 -1.22 -1.51 2.23
N CYS A 27 -1.74 -1.51 3.46
CA CYS A 27 -1.26 -2.34 4.57
C CYS A 27 -1.49 -3.86 4.45
N LEU A 28 -2.40 -4.27 3.56
CA LEU A 28 -2.84 -5.65 3.30
C LEU A 28 -3.60 -6.32 4.48
N PRO A 29 -4.43 -7.36 4.24
CA PRO A 29 -4.85 -7.86 2.93
C PRO A 29 -5.78 -6.86 2.21
N VAL A 30 -5.76 -6.87 0.88
CA VAL A 30 -6.55 -5.96 0.03
C VAL A 30 -7.63 -6.71 -0.74
N ARG A 31 -8.76 -6.06 -0.99
CA ARG A 31 -9.84 -6.59 -1.85
C ARG A 31 -9.68 -6.07 -3.28
N ARG A 32 -9.11 -6.91 -4.15
CA ARG A 32 -8.93 -6.63 -5.59
C ARG A 32 -10.26 -6.31 -6.27
N GLY A 33 -10.27 -5.31 -7.14
CA GLY A 33 -11.44 -4.85 -7.88
C GLY A 33 -12.54 -4.19 -7.03
N VAL A 34 -12.30 -3.99 -5.73
CA VAL A 34 -13.20 -3.27 -4.81
C VAL A 34 -12.50 -2.07 -4.19
N THR A 35 -11.29 -2.27 -3.66
CA THR A 35 -10.48 -1.21 -3.05
C THR A 35 -9.50 -0.61 -4.05
N VAL A 36 -8.94 -1.45 -4.93
CA VAL A 36 -7.93 -1.05 -5.92
C VAL A 36 -8.00 -2.00 -7.12
N THR A 37 -7.74 -1.47 -8.31
CA THR A 37 -7.62 -2.26 -9.54
C THR A 37 -6.34 -3.09 -9.55
N ASP A 38 -6.34 -4.21 -10.29
CA ASP A 38 -5.14 -5.03 -10.44
C ASP A 38 -4.00 -4.26 -11.13
N GLY A 39 -4.34 -3.36 -12.06
CA GLY A 39 -3.36 -2.50 -12.75
C GLY A 39 -2.59 -1.57 -11.82
N VAL A 40 -3.24 -1.03 -10.79
CA VAL A 40 -2.54 -0.22 -9.77
C VAL A 40 -1.82 -1.10 -8.76
N LEU A 41 -2.46 -2.19 -8.28
CA LEU A 41 -1.91 -3.02 -7.22
C LEU A 41 -0.66 -3.80 -7.63
N ASP A 42 -0.61 -4.29 -8.87
CA ASP A 42 0.53 -5.04 -9.42
C ASP A 42 1.39 -4.17 -10.38
N GLY A 43 1.00 -2.92 -10.58
CA GLY A 43 1.67 -1.98 -11.48
C GLY A 43 2.96 -1.36 -10.93
N PRO A 44 3.67 -0.59 -11.77
CA PRO A 44 4.99 -0.04 -11.46
C PRO A 44 5.00 1.01 -10.33
N ARG A 45 3.83 1.58 -10.01
CA ARG A 45 3.67 2.52 -8.88
C ARG A 45 3.47 1.82 -7.54
N SER A 46 3.13 0.53 -7.53
CA SER A 46 2.84 -0.21 -6.31
C SER A 46 4.10 -0.49 -5.51
N ILE A 47 4.06 -0.17 -4.22
CA ILE A 47 5.11 -0.53 -3.26
C ILE A 47 4.58 -1.37 -2.10
N VAL A 48 3.42 -2.03 -2.26
CA VAL A 48 2.77 -2.80 -1.18
C VAL A 48 3.63 -3.97 -0.67
N ILE A 49 4.44 -4.59 -1.53
CA ILE A 49 5.36 -5.67 -1.13
C ILE A 49 6.59 -5.12 -0.36
N PRO A 50 7.30 -4.08 -0.85
CA PRO A 50 8.29 -3.36 -0.04
C PRO A 50 7.74 -2.84 1.30
N GLU A 51 6.54 -2.25 1.31
CA GLU A 51 5.86 -1.78 2.53
C GLU A 51 5.64 -2.92 3.53
N ALA A 52 5.11 -4.06 3.07
CA ALA A 52 4.91 -5.23 3.89
C ALA A 52 6.24 -5.79 4.44
N ARG A 53 7.31 -5.81 3.64
CA ARG A 53 8.65 -6.21 4.08
C ARG A 53 9.18 -5.29 5.19
N ASN A 54 8.95 -3.98 5.08
CA ASN A 54 9.43 -3.01 6.05
C ASN A 54 8.83 -3.23 7.45
N ARG A 55 7.67 -3.91 7.57
CA ARG A 55 7.13 -4.32 8.88
C ARG A 55 8.15 -5.11 9.70
N MET A 56 8.80 -6.10 9.10
CA MET A 56 9.80 -6.94 9.79
C MET A 56 11.01 -6.11 10.24
N LEU A 57 11.58 -5.33 9.32
CA LEU A 57 12.78 -4.54 9.59
C LEU A 57 12.54 -3.47 10.67
N VAL A 58 11.41 -2.75 10.58
CA VAL A 58 11.03 -1.74 11.57
C VAL A 58 10.76 -2.37 12.93
N GLN A 59 10.03 -3.48 12.98
CA GLN A 59 9.77 -4.17 14.24
C GLN A 59 11.05 -4.68 14.90
N MET A 60 12.00 -5.22 14.13
CA MET A 60 13.32 -5.62 14.65
C MET A 60 14.07 -4.42 15.25
N ALA A 61 14.10 -3.28 14.55
CA ALA A 61 14.77 -2.08 15.03
C ALA A 61 14.13 -1.54 16.32
N VAL A 62 12.80 -1.49 16.37
CA VAL A 62 12.04 -1.05 17.55
C VAL A 62 12.32 -1.98 18.74
N LEU A 63 12.25 -3.30 18.55
CA LEU A 63 12.54 -4.28 19.60
C LEU A 63 13.99 -4.16 20.09
N HIS A 64 14.96 -4.00 19.18
CA HIS A 64 16.36 -3.77 19.55
C HIS A 64 16.49 -2.51 20.42
N GLN A 65 15.91 -1.38 20.01
CA GLN A 65 15.96 -0.13 20.77
C GLN A 65 15.32 -0.26 22.16
N MET A 66 14.21 -0.99 22.28
CA MET A 66 13.55 -1.21 23.56
C MET A 66 14.40 -2.07 24.51
N LEU A 67 15.02 -3.12 23.98
CA LEU A 67 15.81 -4.07 24.77
C LEU A 67 17.23 -3.57 25.09
N SER A 68 17.82 -2.72 24.25
CA SER A 68 19.16 -2.15 24.49
C SER A 68 19.19 -1.01 25.50
N ASN A 69 18.06 -0.34 25.76
CA ASN A 69 17.92 0.72 26.76
C ASN A 69 17.31 0.21 28.08
N SER A 70 17.29 -1.11 28.28
CA SER A 70 16.89 -1.78 29.53
C SER A 70 18.10 -2.09 30.41
#